data_AF-A0A9X9F188-F1
#
_entry.id   AF-A0A9X9F188-F1
#
_cell.length_a   1.000
_cell.length_b   1.000
_cell.length_c   1.000
_cell.angle_alpha   90.00
_cell.angle_beta   90.00
_cell.angle_gamma   90.00
#
_symmetry.space_group_name_H-M   'P 1'
#
loop_
_entity.id
_entity.type
_entity.pdbx_description
1 polymer ?
#
loop_
_entity_poly.entity_id
_entity_poly.type
_entity_poly.pdbx_seq_one_letter_code
_entity_poly.pdbx_strand_id
1 'polypeptide(L)'
;CNKLTIKNNLKNYQKMLIKGDLDIDFREVQLIGEEMNIRHYYCAFFYNTKNYTDRTLLPTEISEKVLSILEKNNILIDFEMVNCIIFVFIKRFFKKHYVTKKLNFYPTLDRGQVKSFKEVISAIEGYYKVILPDYEKEAMFNYLFLATKPTEIQNELTTAYLIAVKPKDYDNYLNLISIL
;
A
#
# COMPACT_ATOMS: atom_id res chain seq x y z
N CYS A 1 30.96 -10.23 -9.40
CA CYS A 1 29.81 -10.06 -10.32
C CYS A 1 30.19 -9.02 -11.39
N ASN A 2 30.10 -9.33 -12.68
CA ASN A 2 30.50 -8.42 -13.78
C ASN A 2 29.34 -7.45 -14.12
N LYS A 3 29.64 -6.18 -14.42
CA LYS A 3 28.69 -5.15 -14.88
C LYS A 3 27.77 -5.63 -16.01
N LEU A 4 28.30 -6.39 -16.96
CA LEU A 4 27.56 -6.97 -18.08
C LEU A 4 26.50 -7.96 -17.59
N THR A 5 26.87 -8.82 -16.63
CA THR A 5 25.96 -9.79 -16.01
C THR A 5 24.83 -9.09 -15.27
N ILE A 6 25.14 -8.04 -14.49
CA ILE A 6 24.14 -7.23 -13.80
C ILE A 6 23.20 -6.55 -14.80
N LYS A 7 23.74 -5.94 -15.85
CA LYS A 7 22.94 -5.29 -16.90
C LYS A 7 22.00 -6.27 -17.60
N ASN A 8 22.45 -7.49 -17.89
CA ASN A 8 21.62 -8.51 -18.51
C ASN A 8 20.51 -9.00 -17.57
N ASN A 9 20.81 -9.19 -16.28
CA ASN A 9 19.80 -9.55 -15.29
C ASN A 9 18.75 -8.44 -15.13
N LEU A 10 19.18 -7.18 -15.06
CA LEU A 10 18.28 -6.03 -14.99
C LEU A 10 17.40 -5.92 -16.25
N LYS A 11 17.95 -6.17 -17.46
CA LYS A 11 17.14 -6.21 -18.69
C LYS A 11 16.09 -7.32 -18.68
N ASN A 12 16.40 -8.48 -18.11
CA ASN A 12 15.41 -9.55 -17.95
C ASN A 12 14.34 -9.16 -16.93
N TYR A 13 14.75 -8.51 -15.84
CA TYR A 13 13.82 -8.02 -14.82
C TYR A 13 12.90 -6.91 -15.33
N GLN A 14 13.43 -6.00 -16.17
CA GLN A 14 12.70 -4.94 -16.85
C GLN A 14 11.47 -5.47 -17.59
N LYS A 15 11.58 -6.64 -18.25
CA LYS A 15 10.44 -7.27 -18.94
C LYS A 15 9.27 -7.61 -18.01
N MET A 16 9.57 -7.92 -16.75
CA MET A 16 8.54 -8.15 -15.73
C MET A 16 7.94 -6.82 -15.25
N LEU A 17 8.79 -5.81 -15.00
CA LEU A 17 8.38 -4.49 -14.52
C LEU A 17 7.43 -3.77 -15.50
N ILE A 18 7.67 -3.90 -16.81
CA ILE A 18 6.82 -3.30 -17.85
C ILE A 18 5.35 -3.73 -17.72
N LYS A 19 5.07 -4.95 -17.20
CA LYS A 19 3.70 -5.42 -16.97
C LYS A 19 2.97 -4.67 -15.85
N GLY A 20 3.71 -4.00 -14.97
CA GLY A 20 3.18 -3.15 -13.91
C GLY A 20 3.38 -1.66 -14.19
N ASP A 21 3.55 -1.27 -15.46
CA ASP A 21 3.82 0.11 -15.89
C ASP A 21 5.06 0.73 -15.22
N LEU A 22 6.08 -0.11 -15.00
CA LEU A 22 7.37 0.28 -14.44
C LEU A 22 8.50 -0.02 -15.43
N ASP A 23 9.53 0.80 -15.37
CA ASP A 23 10.75 0.62 -16.15
C ASP A 23 11.99 0.93 -15.29
N ILE A 24 13.19 0.61 -15.78
CA ILE A 24 14.47 0.89 -15.11
C ILE A 24 15.22 1.97 -15.89
N ASP A 25 15.50 3.09 -15.22
CA ASP A 25 16.51 4.01 -15.70
C ASP A 25 17.90 3.45 -15.39
N PHE A 26 18.58 2.94 -16.41
CA PHE A 26 19.93 2.38 -16.27
C PHE A 26 21.02 3.45 -15.99
N ARG A 27 20.72 4.75 -16.13
CA ARG A 27 21.68 5.82 -15.81
C ARG A 27 21.78 6.01 -14.30
N GLU A 28 20.65 6.10 -13.62
CA GLU A 28 20.59 6.28 -12.16
C GLU A 28 20.28 4.98 -11.40
N VAL A 29 20.06 3.87 -12.11
CA VAL A 29 19.62 2.55 -11.59
C VAL A 29 18.42 2.69 -10.65
N GLN A 30 17.35 3.28 -11.17
CA GLN A 30 16.10 3.51 -10.43
C GLN A 30 14.89 3.05 -11.21
N LEU A 31 13.80 2.74 -10.49
CA LEU A 31 12.51 2.51 -11.12
C LEU A 31 11.93 3.85 -11.59
N ILE A 32 11.39 3.84 -12.81
CA ILE A 32 10.63 4.94 -13.40
C ILE A 32 9.23 4.44 -13.75
N GLY A 33 8.25 5.33 -13.70
CA GLY A 33 6.84 5.00 -13.86
C GLY A 33 5.97 5.96 -13.07
N GLU A 34 4.67 5.68 -13.05
CA GLU A 34 3.75 6.42 -12.18
C GLU A 34 4.08 6.11 -10.71
N GLU A 35 4.05 7.13 -9.84
CA GLU A 35 4.58 7.03 -8.47
C GLU A 35 3.81 6.01 -7.62
N MET A 36 2.49 5.90 -7.78
CA MET A 36 1.69 4.90 -7.09
C MET A 36 2.06 3.48 -7.50
N ASN A 37 2.39 3.24 -8.77
CA ASN A 37 2.87 1.94 -9.24
C ASN A 37 4.25 1.62 -8.64
N ILE A 38 5.15 2.60 -8.56
CA ILE A 38 6.47 2.43 -7.92
C ILE A 38 6.30 2.08 -6.43
N ARG A 39 5.42 2.80 -5.73
CA ARG A 39 5.12 2.54 -4.32
C ARG A 39 4.47 1.17 -4.12
N HIS A 40 3.54 0.79 -4.99
CA HIS A 40 2.90 -0.53 -4.95
C HIS A 40 3.93 -1.64 -5.03
N TYR A 41 4.82 -1.54 -6.03
CA TYR A 41 5.90 -2.47 -6.24
C TYR A 41 6.79 -2.58 -5.00
N TYR A 42 7.22 -1.46 -4.41
CA TYR A 42 8.08 -1.51 -3.23
C TYR A 42 7.36 -2.06 -2.00
N CYS A 43 6.09 -1.72 -1.78
CA CYS A 43 5.30 -2.29 -0.69
C CYS A 43 5.22 -3.82 -0.82
N ALA A 44 4.86 -4.31 -2.01
CA ALA A 44 4.81 -5.74 -2.30
C ALA A 44 6.19 -6.40 -2.16
N PHE A 45 7.25 -5.77 -2.67
CA PHE A 45 8.61 -6.26 -2.56
C PHE A 45 9.00 -6.44 -1.08
N PHE A 46 8.92 -5.38 -0.28
CA PHE A 46 9.32 -5.44 1.13
C PHE A 46 8.45 -6.40 1.93
N TYR A 47 7.15 -6.44 1.69
CA TYR A 47 6.25 -7.38 2.35
C TYR A 47 6.61 -8.84 2.07
N ASN A 48 6.95 -9.17 0.82
CA ASN A 48 7.34 -10.52 0.43
C ASN A 48 8.77 -10.88 0.86
N THR A 49 9.67 -9.90 0.95
CA THR A 49 11.08 -10.17 1.27
C THR A 49 11.40 -10.09 2.76
N LYS A 50 10.51 -9.53 3.60
CA LYS A 50 10.80 -9.24 5.01
C LYS A 50 11.29 -10.45 5.81
N ASN A 51 10.76 -11.64 5.54
CA ASN A 51 11.12 -12.87 6.26
C ASN A 51 12.54 -13.36 5.95
N TYR A 52 13.20 -12.76 4.95
CA TYR A 52 14.57 -13.07 4.55
C TYR A 52 15.56 -12.00 5.01
N THR A 53 15.14 -11.05 5.85
CA THR A 53 16.00 -9.97 6.35
C THR A 53 15.79 -9.76 7.85
N ASP A 54 16.88 -9.64 8.61
CA ASP A 54 16.82 -9.35 10.06
C ASP A 54 16.61 -7.85 10.37
N ARG A 55 16.30 -7.03 9.36
CA ARG A 55 16.16 -5.58 9.52
C ARG A 55 14.70 -5.18 9.62
N THR A 56 14.37 -4.44 10.66
CA THR A 56 13.08 -3.76 10.76
C THR A 56 13.03 -2.62 9.73
N LEU A 57 11.87 -2.47 9.08
CA LEU A 57 11.66 -1.40 8.10
C LEU A 57 11.49 -0.04 8.79
N LEU A 58 10.83 -0.02 9.95
CA LEU A 58 10.60 1.16 10.75
C LEU A 58 11.36 1.10 12.07
N PRO A 59 11.75 2.25 12.64
CA PRO A 59 12.16 2.33 14.03
C PRO A 59 11.07 1.81 14.97
N THR A 60 11.48 1.18 16.06
CA THR A 60 10.56 0.55 17.03
C THR A 60 9.56 1.56 17.60
N GLU A 61 9.99 2.80 17.87
CA GLU A 61 9.15 3.80 18.54
C GLU A 61 7.93 4.21 17.69
N ILE A 62 8.12 4.37 16.38
CA ILE A 62 6.99 4.70 15.49
C ILE A 62 6.13 3.47 15.21
N SER A 63 6.75 2.30 15.09
CA SER A 63 6.03 1.03 14.88
C SER A 63 5.07 0.75 16.04
N GLU A 64 5.55 0.77 17.28
CA GLU A 64 4.73 0.54 18.48
C GLU A 64 3.63 1.58 18.64
N LYS A 65 3.93 2.85 18.33
CA LYS A 65 2.93 3.92 18.37
C LYS A 65 1.80 3.67 17.37
N VAL A 66 2.13 3.30 16.14
CA VAL A 66 1.13 2.97 15.10
C VAL A 66 0.31 1.74 15.52
N LEU A 67 0.97 0.70 16.04
CA LEU A 67 0.28 -0.49 16.55
C LEU A 67 -0.75 -0.12 17.63
N SER A 68 -0.34 0.67 18.62
CA SER A 68 -1.24 1.09 19.70
C SER A 68 -2.48 1.86 19.22
N ILE A 69 -2.33 2.68 18.17
CA ILE A 69 -3.44 3.43 17.58
C ILE A 69 -4.44 2.48 16.91
N LEU A 70 -3.93 1.49 16.17
CA LEU A 70 -4.74 0.51 15.46
C LEU A 70 -5.49 -0.41 16.44
N GLU A 71 -4.79 -0.92 17.46
CA GLU A 71 -5.35 -1.78 18.50
C GLU A 71 -6.42 -1.07 19.33
N LYS A 72 -6.16 0.18 19.76
CA LYS A 72 -7.11 0.99 20.54
C LYS A 72 -8.46 1.16 19.85
N ASN A 73 -8.48 1.15 18.52
CA ASN A 73 -9.69 1.32 17.72
C ASN A 73 -10.19 -0.01 17.11
N ASN A 74 -9.62 -1.16 17.51
CA ASN A 74 -9.97 -2.50 17.03
C ASN A 74 -9.91 -2.65 15.50
N ILE A 75 -8.92 -2.02 14.86
CA ILE A 75 -8.78 -2.09 13.41
C ILE A 75 -8.15 -3.43 13.03
N LEU A 76 -8.89 -4.26 12.29
CA LEU A 76 -8.38 -5.49 11.71
C LEU A 76 -7.54 -5.16 10.46
N ILE A 77 -6.23 -5.11 10.63
CA ILE A 77 -5.29 -4.70 9.58
C ILE A 77 -4.03 -5.57 9.62
N ASP A 78 -3.47 -5.86 8.45
CA ASP A 78 -2.14 -6.48 8.37
C ASP A 78 -1.08 -5.45 8.79
N PHE A 79 -0.66 -5.52 10.04
CA PHE A 79 0.30 -4.57 10.62
C PHE A 79 1.65 -4.58 9.91
N GLU A 80 2.04 -5.70 9.34
CA GLU A 80 3.30 -5.82 8.62
C GLU A 80 3.24 -5.11 7.26
N MET A 81 2.08 -5.21 6.58
CA MET A 81 1.82 -4.41 5.40
C MET A 81 1.80 -2.91 5.74
N VAL A 82 1.23 -2.52 6.89
CA VAL A 82 1.26 -1.13 7.36
C VAL A 82 2.69 -0.62 7.51
N ASN A 83 3.58 -1.40 8.12
CA ASN A 83 5.00 -1.04 8.26
C ASN A 83 5.67 -0.83 6.89
N CYS A 84 5.38 -1.71 5.93
CA CYS A 84 5.87 -1.57 4.55
C CYS A 84 5.36 -0.28 3.89
N ILE A 85 4.06 0.01 4.02
CA ILE A 85 3.42 1.21 3.46
C ILE A 85 4.08 2.46 4.01
N ILE A 86 4.18 2.60 5.34
CA ILE A 86 4.76 3.78 5.99
C ILE A 86 6.21 3.96 5.55
N PHE A 87 7.01 2.88 5.58
CA PHE A 87 8.40 2.93 5.18
C PHE A 87 8.58 3.43 3.74
N VAL A 88 7.84 2.84 2.80
CA VAL A 88 7.92 3.19 1.37
C VAL A 88 7.48 4.63 1.16
N PHE A 89 6.31 5.02 1.68
CA PHE A 89 5.77 6.37 1.48
C PHE A 89 6.72 7.44 2.03
N ILE A 90 7.23 7.26 3.24
CA ILE A 90 8.15 8.22 3.85
C ILE A 90 9.47 8.28 3.09
N LYS A 91 10.04 7.14 2.69
CA LYS A 91 11.28 7.12 1.90
C LYS A 91 11.11 7.82 0.55
N ARG A 92 9.99 7.61 -0.15
CA ARG A 92 9.70 8.27 -1.43
C ARG A 92 9.45 9.76 -1.26
N PHE A 93 8.69 10.15 -0.24
CA PHE A 93 8.42 11.54 0.10
C PHE A 93 9.71 12.33 0.39
N PHE A 94 10.61 11.80 1.23
CA PHE A 94 11.90 12.46 1.51
C PHE A 94 12.82 12.55 0.30
N LYS A 95 12.68 11.64 -0.66
CA LYS A 95 13.38 11.70 -1.95
C LYS A 95 12.68 12.61 -2.97
N LYS A 96 11.62 13.33 -2.58
CA LYS A 96 10.83 14.22 -3.42
C LYS A 96 10.13 13.52 -4.59
N HIS A 97 9.87 12.22 -4.45
CA HIS A 97 9.05 11.47 -5.39
C HIS A 97 7.59 11.50 -4.91
N TYR A 98 6.88 12.53 -5.37
CA TYR A 98 5.51 12.80 -4.95
C TYR A 98 4.48 12.08 -5.81
N VAL A 99 3.34 11.72 -5.20
CA VAL A 99 2.17 11.26 -5.94
C VAL A 99 1.69 12.40 -6.84
N THR A 100 1.63 12.14 -8.16
CA THR A 100 1.25 13.15 -9.16
C THR A 100 -0.16 12.96 -9.71
N LYS A 101 -0.68 11.74 -9.67
CA LYS A 101 -2.05 11.42 -10.11
C LYS A 101 -2.95 11.14 -8.92
N LYS A 102 -4.10 11.79 -8.90
CA LYS A 102 -5.16 11.48 -7.92
C LYS A 102 -5.75 10.11 -8.23
N LEU A 103 -5.98 9.33 -7.19
CA LEU A 103 -6.83 8.15 -7.28
C LEU A 103 -8.29 8.62 -7.30
N ASN A 104 -9.03 8.30 -8.36
CA ASN A 104 -10.48 8.48 -8.41
C ASN A 104 -11.20 7.33 -7.67
N PHE A 105 -10.66 6.95 -6.52
CA PHE A 105 -11.17 5.87 -5.69
C PHE A 105 -11.25 6.36 -4.26
N TYR A 106 -12.46 6.31 -3.71
CA TYR A 106 -12.73 6.66 -2.32
C TYR A 106 -13.21 5.40 -1.61
N PRO A 107 -12.39 4.81 -0.74
CA PRO A 107 -12.78 3.61 -0.04
C PRO A 107 -13.92 3.94 0.92
N THR A 108 -14.92 3.06 0.97
CA THR A 108 -15.96 3.11 2.00
C THR A 108 -15.31 2.70 3.31
N LEU A 109 -15.05 3.65 4.20
CA LEU A 109 -14.42 3.41 5.50
C LEU A 109 -15.41 3.68 6.62
N ASP A 110 -15.36 2.86 7.67
CA ASP A 110 -16.10 3.15 8.89
C ASP A 110 -15.45 4.28 9.69
N ARG A 111 -16.19 4.82 10.67
CA ARG A 111 -15.74 5.95 11.49
C ARG A 111 -14.48 5.62 12.31
N GLY A 112 -14.34 4.37 12.76
CA GLY A 112 -13.17 3.88 13.47
C GLY A 112 -11.94 3.89 12.57
N GLN A 113 -12.04 3.28 11.40
CA GLN A 113 -10.97 3.26 10.39
C GLN A 113 -10.54 4.68 9.99
N VAL A 114 -11.49 5.57 9.70
CA VAL A 114 -11.17 6.97 9.34
C VAL A 114 -10.40 7.68 10.46
N LYS A 115 -10.84 7.49 11.71
CA LYS A 115 -10.18 8.09 12.88
C LYS A 115 -8.78 7.53 13.06
N SER A 116 -8.62 6.20 13.03
CA SER A 116 -7.33 5.54 13.20
C SER A 116 -6.33 5.93 12.13
N PHE A 117 -6.72 5.97 10.86
CA PHE A 117 -5.81 6.34 9.79
C PHE A 117 -5.34 7.79 9.90
N LYS A 118 -6.22 8.71 10.31
CA LYS A 118 -5.83 10.10 10.62
C LYS A 118 -4.84 10.18 11.78
N GLU A 119 -5.07 9.42 12.84
CA GLU A 119 -4.17 9.35 14.00
C GLU A 119 -2.80 8.75 13.61
N VAL A 120 -2.78 7.69 12.79
CA VAL A 120 -1.55 7.09 12.24
C VAL A 120 -0.77 8.10 11.42
N ILE A 121 -1.41 8.80 10.47
CA ILE A 121 -0.75 9.84 9.67
C ILE A 121 -0.18 10.95 10.58
N SER A 122 -0.96 11.39 11.56
CA SER A 122 -0.51 12.41 12.52
C SER A 122 0.68 11.93 13.35
N ALA A 123 0.72 10.66 13.73
CA ALA A 123 1.84 10.06 14.45
C ALA A 123 3.11 10.03 13.60
N ILE A 124 2.98 9.68 12.31
CA ILE A 124 4.07 9.67 11.33
C ILE A 124 4.62 11.09 11.12
N GLU A 125 3.74 12.06 10.83
CA GLU A 125 4.10 13.48 10.68
C GLU A 125 4.83 14.01 11.93
N GLY A 126 4.31 13.70 13.11
CA GLY A 126 4.90 14.09 14.39
C GLY A 126 6.24 13.44 14.71
N TYR A 127 6.47 12.21 14.27
CA TYR A 127 7.74 11.48 14.45
C TYR A 127 8.82 12.01 13.49
N TYR A 128 8.50 12.07 12.20
CA TYR A 128 9.45 12.51 11.16
C TYR A 128 9.59 14.03 11.04
N LYS A 129 8.79 14.79 11.78
CA LYS A 129 8.77 16.27 11.76
C LYS A 129 8.48 16.82 10.37
N VAL A 130 7.52 16.22 9.67
CA VAL A 130 7.08 16.62 8.33
C VAL A 130 5.58 16.87 8.32
N ILE A 131 5.12 17.67 7.36
CA ILE A 131 3.70 17.82 7.04
C ILE A 131 3.50 17.25 5.64
N LEU A 132 2.74 16.17 5.54
CA LEU A 132 2.37 15.56 4.28
C LEU A 132 1.25 16.40 3.62
N PRO A 133 1.40 16.76 2.34
CA PRO A 133 0.31 17.35 1.56
C PRO A 133 -0.91 16.43 1.48
N ASP A 134 -2.10 17.01 1.27
CA ASP A 134 -3.35 16.24 1.27
C ASP A 134 -3.35 15.10 0.23
N TYR A 135 -2.77 15.32 -0.94
CA TYR A 135 -2.68 14.27 -1.97
C TYR A 135 -1.81 13.08 -1.53
N GLU A 136 -0.76 13.29 -0.71
CA GLU A 136 0.04 12.21 -0.13
C GLU A 136 -0.75 11.47 0.96
N LYS A 137 -1.50 12.24 1.77
CA LYS A 137 -2.36 11.69 2.83
C LYS A 137 -3.47 10.82 2.24
N GLU A 138 -4.15 11.30 1.20
CA GLU A 138 -5.17 10.57 0.47
C GLU A 138 -4.62 9.27 -0.13
N ALA A 139 -3.44 9.32 -0.74
CA ALA A 139 -2.81 8.11 -1.30
C ALA A 139 -2.43 7.12 -0.19
N MET A 140 -1.90 7.58 0.95
CA MET A 140 -1.59 6.72 2.09
C MET A 140 -2.86 6.12 2.69
N PHE A 141 -3.95 6.89 2.77
CA PHE A 141 -5.26 6.41 3.23
C PHE A 141 -5.75 5.23 2.40
N ASN A 142 -5.63 5.33 1.08
CA ASN A 142 -6.00 4.26 0.16
C ASN A 142 -5.17 2.99 0.39
N TYR A 143 -3.87 3.12 0.62
CA TYR A 143 -3.02 1.97 0.92
C TYR A 143 -3.31 1.33 2.27
N LEU A 144 -3.58 2.14 3.31
CA LEU A 144 -3.99 1.62 4.61
C LEU A 144 -5.31 0.88 4.52
N PHE A 145 -6.27 1.38 3.73
CA PHE A 145 -7.50 0.65 3.44
C PHE A 145 -7.23 -0.69 2.75
N LEU A 146 -6.34 -0.74 1.75
CA LEU A 146 -6.00 -2.01 1.09
C LEU A 146 -5.32 -3.01 2.02
N ALA A 147 -4.69 -2.55 3.11
CA ALA A 147 -4.13 -3.41 4.15
C ALA A 147 -5.18 -3.86 5.19
N THR A 148 -6.36 -3.24 5.23
CA THR A 148 -7.43 -3.64 6.16
C THR A 148 -8.20 -4.83 5.66
N LYS A 149 -8.64 -5.67 6.60
CA LYS A 149 -9.70 -6.64 6.34
C LYS A 149 -11.04 -5.89 6.32
N PRO A 150 -11.92 -6.18 5.34
CA PRO A 150 -13.22 -5.55 5.29
C PRO A 150 -14.05 -5.94 6.53
N THR A 151 -14.79 -4.97 7.07
CA THR A 151 -15.72 -5.20 8.17
C THR A 151 -16.99 -5.90 7.68
N GLU A 152 -17.76 -6.50 8.59
CA GLU A 152 -19.05 -7.12 8.27
C GLU A 152 -19.99 -6.14 7.55
N ILE A 153 -20.09 -4.90 8.05
CA ILE A 153 -20.90 -3.83 7.45
C ILE A 153 -20.40 -3.50 6.03
N GLN A 154 -19.09 -3.41 5.81
CA GLN A 154 -18.54 -3.17 4.47
C GLN A 154 -18.86 -4.32 3.51
N ASN A 155 -18.78 -5.56 3.98
CA ASN A 155 -19.14 -6.73 3.20
C ASN A 155 -20.64 -6.73 2.85
N GLU A 156 -21.51 -6.41 3.81
CA GLU A 156 -22.96 -6.29 3.59
C GLU A 156 -23.29 -5.21 2.56
N LEU A 157 -22.72 -4.01 2.69
CA LEU A 157 -22.93 -2.91 1.76
C LEU A 157 -22.39 -3.23 0.36
N THR A 158 -21.23 -3.86 0.27
CA THR A 158 -20.64 -4.28 -1.01
C THR A 158 -21.49 -5.36 -1.67
N THR A 159 -21.98 -6.32 -0.90
CA THR A 159 -22.89 -7.37 -1.37
C THR A 159 -24.20 -6.79 -1.88
N ALA A 160 -24.82 -5.90 -1.09
CA ALA A 160 -26.05 -5.22 -1.49
C ALA A 160 -25.88 -4.40 -2.77
N TYR A 161 -24.75 -3.69 -2.92
CA TYR A 161 -24.41 -2.97 -4.15
C TYR A 161 -24.24 -3.91 -5.34
N LEU A 162 -23.51 -5.01 -5.20
CA LEU A 162 -23.29 -5.99 -6.27
C LEU A 162 -24.61 -6.62 -6.71
N ILE A 163 -25.48 -7.01 -5.77
CA ILE A 163 -26.82 -7.53 -6.07
C ILE A 163 -27.64 -6.50 -6.85
N ALA A 164 -27.63 -5.23 -6.42
CA ALA A 164 -28.47 -4.20 -7.00
C ALA A 164 -27.97 -3.69 -8.38
N VAL A 165 -26.65 -3.57 -8.56
CA VAL A 165 -26.06 -2.86 -9.71
C VAL A 165 -25.38 -3.82 -10.68
N LYS A 166 -24.88 -4.95 -10.21
CA LYS A 166 -24.09 -5.93 -10.97
C LYS A 166 -24.51 -7.38 -10.68
N PRO A 167 -25.81 -7.74 -10.82
CA PRO A 167 -26.33 -9.04 -10.39
C PRO A 167 -25.63 -10.22 -11.07
N LYS A 168 -25.27 -10.10 -12.36
CA LYS A 168 -24.50 -11.14 -13.07
C LYS A 168 -23.11 -11.39 -12.49
N ASP A 169 -22.44 -10.33 -12.02
CA ASP A 169 -21.10 -10.48 -11.43
C ASP A 169 -21.20 -11.12 -10.04
N TYR A 170 -22.28 -10.82 -9.31
CA TYR A 170 -22.61 -11.49 -8.05
C TYR A 170 -22.93 -12.99 -8.23
N ASP A 171 -23.76 -13.34 -9.21
CA ASP A 171 -24.07 -14.76 -9.52
C ASP A 171 -22.81 -15.54 -9.91
N ASN A 172 -21.93 -14.94 -10.71
CA ASN A 172 -20.64 -15.55 -11.07
C ASN A 172 -19.73 -15.75 -9.85
N TYR A 173 -19.71 -14.78 -8.93
CA TYR A 173 -18.97 -14.89 -7.67
C TYR A 173 -19.50 -16.02 -6.79
N LEU A 174 -20.83 -16.16 -6.65
CA LEU A 174 -21.44 -17.27 -5.92
C LEU A 174 -21.13 -18.62 -6.57
N ASN A 175 -21.18 -18.70 -7.90
CA ASN A 175 -20.80 -19.90 -8.64
C ASN A 175 -19.33 -20.28 -8.38
N LEU A 176 -18.42 -19.31 -8.37
CA LEU A 176 -17.01 -19.54 -8.06
C LEU A 176 -16.82 -20.08 -6.63
N ILE A 177 -17.51 -19.52 -5.64
CA ILE A 177 -17.46 -20.01 -4.25
C ILE A 177 -18.01 -21.42 -4.17
N SER A 178 -19.09 -21.73 -4.88
CA SER A 178 -19.71 -23.06 -4.83
C SER A 178 -18.83 -24.19 -5.39
N ILE A 179 -17.78 -23.84 -6.13
CA ILE A 179 -16.79 -24.78 -6.70
C ILE A 179 -15.59 -24.98 -5.75
N LEU A 180 -15.39 -24.10 -4.76
CA LEU A 180 -14.34 -24.17 -3.74
C LEU A 180 -14.81 -24.93 -2.51
#